data_AF-A0A357NBG5-F1
#
_entry.id   AF-A0A357NBG5-F1
#
_cell.length_a   1.000
_cell.length_b   1.000
_cell.length_c   1.000
_cell.angle_alpha   90.00
_cell.angle_beta   90.00
_cell.angle_gamma   90.00
#
_symmetry.space_group_name_H-M   'P 1'
#
loop_
_entity.id
_entity.type
_entity.pdbx_description
1 polymer ?
#
loop_
_entity_poly.entity_id
_entity_poly.type
_entity_poly.pdbx_seq_one_letter_code
_entity_poly.pdbx_strand_id
1 'polypeptide(L)'
;SEIYVGKNNKQNDYVTFKLARNQDIWLHTKDIPGSHVILRMQTGEPSQAALEMAAKLAAYFSKSRFSSQVPVDYTLRKHVHKPSGAKP
;
A
#
# COMPACT_ATOMS: atom_id res chain seq x y z
N SER A 1 9.30 -1.62 12.26
CA SER A 1 8.07 -1.95 11.51
C SER A 1 8.43 -2.60 10.20
N GLU A 2 7.64 -3.55 9.72
CA GLU A 2 7.86 -4.21 8.43
C GLU A 2 7.04 -3.53 7.33
N ILE A 3 7.59 -3.44 6.12
CA ILE A 3 6.87 -2.95 4.94
C ILE A 3 6.90 -4.01 3.85
N TYR A 4 5.75 -4.35 3.29
CA TYR A 4 5.62 -5.26 2.16
C TYR A 4 5.18 -4.50 0.91
N VAL A 5 5.76 -4.85 -0.24
CA VAL A 5 5.45 -4.23 -1.53
C VAL A 5 5.13 -5.31 -2.54
N GLY A 6 3.94 -5.26 -3.15
CA GLY A 6 3.62 -6.13 -4.28
C GLY A 6 4.30 -5.65 -5.56
N LYS A 7 5.11 -6.46 -6.23
CA LYS A 7 5.83 -6.06 -7.46
C LYS A 7 5.05 -6.31 -8.75
N ASN A 8 3.87 -6.91 -8.65
CA ASN A 8 2.93 -7.15 -9.73
C ASN A 8 1.52 -7.35 -9.16
N ASN A 9 0.53 -7.40 -10.04
CA ASN A 9 -0.88 -7.61 -9.71
C ASN A 9 -1.17 -8.80 -8.77
N LYS A 10 -0.62 -9.98 -9.07
CA LYS A 10 -0.79 -11.17 -8.20
C LYS A 10 -0.22 -10.95 -6.80
N GLN A 11 0.93 -10.28 -6.71
CA GLN A 11 1.54 -9.95 -5.42
C GLN A 11 0.79 -8.82 -4.71
N ASN A 12 0.27 -7.82 -5.42
CA ASN A 12 -0.58 -6.77 -4.85
C ASN A 12 -1.80 -7.39 -4.14
N ASP A 13 -2.46 -8.31 -4.83
CA ASP A 13 -3.56 -9.10 -4.28
C ASP A 13 -3.13 -9.88 -3.03
N TYR A 14 -2.01 -10.59 -3.11
CA TYR A 14 -1.50 -11.39 -1.98
C TYR A 14 -1.18 -10.51 -0.78
N VAL A 15 -0.40 -9.44 -0.95
CA VAL A 15 0.01 -8.59 0.18
C VAL A 15 -1.20 -7.91 0.81
N THR A 16 -2.18 -7.51 0.00
CA THR A 16 -3.36 -6.78 0.48
C THR A 16 -4.38 -7.71 1.12
N PHE A 17 -4.72 -8.82 0.46
CA PHE A 17 -5.89 -9.61 0.83
C PHE A 17 -5.56 -10.92 1.56
N LYS A 18 -4.31 -11.38 1.54
CA LYS A 18 -3.87 -12.62 2.22
C LYS A 18 -2.87 -12.37 3.34
N LEU A 19 -1.89 -11.50 3.12
CA LEU A 19 -0.79 -11.26 4.07
C LEU A 19 -1.13 -10.19 5.12
N ALA A 20 -1.77 -9.10 4.71
CA ALA A 20 -2.09 -7.97 5.59
C ALA A 20 -3.20 -8.31 6.58
N ARG A 21 -3.05 -7.77 7.79
CA ARG A 21 -4.02 -7.82 8.90
C ARG A 21 -4.95 -6.62 8.81
N ASN A 22 -6.09 -6.71 9.50
CA ASN A 22 -7.13 -5.67 9.46
C ASN A 22 -6.65 -4.28 9.93
N GLN A 23 -5.71 -4.24 10.88
CA GLN A 23 -5.17 -3.00 11.44
C GLN A 23 -3.88 -2.54 10.73
N ASP A 24 -3.40 -3.26 9.73
CA ASP A 24 -2.27 -2.80 8.93
C ASP A 24 -2.69 -1.62 8.05
N ILE A 25 -1.73 -0.78 7.69
CA ILE A 25 -1.97 0.35 6.80
C ILE A 25 -1.67 -0.08 5.38
N TRP A 26 -2.65 0.11 4.50
CA TRP A 26 -2.51 -0.05 3.08
C TRP A 26 -2.25 1.31 2.44
N LEU A 27 -1.31 1.37 1.50
CA LEU A 27 -0.98 2.56 0.74
C LEU A 27 -0.91 2.26 -0.75
N HIS A 28 -1.30 3.23 -1.56
CA HIS A 28 -1.24 3.18 -3.02
C HIS A 28 -1.22 4.59 -3.60
N THR A 29 -0.62 4.76 -4.78
CA THR A 29 -0.61 6.06 -5.46
C THR A 29 -2.00 6.44 -5.93
N LYS A 30 -2.47 7.63 -5.53
CA LYS A 30 -3.81 8.10 -5.87
C LYS A 30 -3.99 8.24 -7.37
N ASP A 31 -5.02 7.57 -7.91
CA ASP A 31 -5.41 7.60 -9.33
C ASP A 31 -4.30 7.19 -10.33
N ILE A 32 -3.20 6.60 -9.85
CA ILE A 32 -2.03 6.24 -10.66
C ILE A 32 -1.76 4.75 -10.51
N PRO A 33 -1.53 4.00 -11.60
CA PRO A 33 -1.13 2.60 -11.50
C PRO A 33 0.20 2.43 -10.75
N GLY A 34 0.20 1.55 -9.76
CA GLY A 34 1.34 1.31 -8.89
C GLY A 34 1.15 0.12 -7.97
N SER A 35 2.19 -0.19 -7.21
CA SER A 35 2.22 -1.27 -6.23
C SER A 35 1.33 -1.00 -5.03
N HIS A 36 0.69 -2.06 -4.51
CA HIS A 36 0.09 -2.01 -3.18
C HIS A 36 1.20 -2.16 -2.14
N VAL A 37 1.21 -1.26 -1.16
CA VAL A 37 2.18 -1.25 -0.06
C VAL A 37 1.46 -1.47 1.26
N ILE A 38 2.00 -2.35 2.10
CA ILE A 38 1.48 -2.64 3.44
C ILE A 38 2.52 -2.25 4.47
N LEU A 39 2.17 -1.33 5.36
CA LEU A 39 2.91 -1.06 6.59
C LEU A 39 2.31 -1.92 7.71
N ARG A 40 3.11 -2.87 8.21
CA ARG A 40 2.69 -3.78 9.28
C ARG A 40 2.59 -3.02 10.60
N MET A 41 1.41 -3.09 11.21
CA MET A 41 1.13 -2.49 12.51
C MET A 41 1.22 -3.54 13.61
N GLN A 42 1.85 -3.16 14.73
CA GLN A 42 1.85 -4.00 15.94
C GLN A 42 0.75 -3.54 16.89
N THR A 43 0.84 -2.29 17.36
CA THR A 43 -0.17 -1.62 18.19
C THR A 43 -0.09 -0.11 17.94
N GLY A 44 -1.19 0.61 18.22
CA GLY A 44 -1.23 2.07 18.14
C GLY A 44 -1.15 2.65 16.73
N GLU A 45 -0.73 3.90 16.65
CA GLU A 45 -0.59 4.65 15.39
C GLU A 45 0.82 4.51 14.79
N PRO A 46 0.96 4.57 13.46
CA PRO A 46 2.28 4.55 12.83
C PRO A 46 3.06 5.80 13.21
N SER A 47 4.38 5.68 13.37
CA SER A 47 5.20 6.89 13.38
C SER A 47 5.13 7.58 12.02
N GLN A 48 5.18 8.91 12.02
CA GLN A 48 5.18 9.70 10.79
C GLN A 48 6.29 9.23 9.82
N ALA A 49 7.48 8.96 10.33
CA ALA A 49 8.60 8.46 9.53
C ALA A 49 8.32 7.10 8.86
N ALA A 50 7.62 6.18 9.53
CA ALA A 50 7.25 4.89 8.96
C ALA A 50 6.19 5.05 7.86
N LEU A 51 5.20 5.92 8.09
CA LEU A 51 4.17 6.23 7.10
C LEU A 51 4.76 6.90 5.86
N GLU A 52 5.65 7.88 6.04
CA GLU A 52 6.37 8.54 4.95
C GLU A 52 7.25 7.57 4.16
N MET A 53 7.95 6.64 4.83
CA MET A 53 8.75 5.61 4.16
C MET A 53 7.88 4.71 3.29
N ALA A 54 6.74 4.25 3.81
CA ALA A 54 5.80 3.43 3.05
C ALA A 54 5.20 4.21 1.85
N ALA A 55 4.90 5.50 2.03
CA ALA A 55 4.39 6.34 0.95
C ALA A 55 5.44 6.57 -0.15
N LYS A 56 6.71 6.80 0.21
CA LYS A 56 7.82 6.90 -0.74
C LYS A 56 7.99 5.61 -1.56
N LEU A 57 7.81 4.45 -0.93
CA LEU A 57 7.83 3.16 -1.65
C LEU A 57 6.66 3.03 -2.61
N ALA A 58 5.45 3.41 -2.21
CA ALA A 58 4.29 3.40 -3.10
C ALA A 58 4.52 4.31 -4.32
N ALA A 59 5.02 5.53 -4.11
CA ALA A 59 5.37 6.46 -5.17
C ALA A 59 6.48 5.91 -6.09
N TYR A 60 7.55 5.34 -5.52
CA TYR A 60 8.67 4.79 -6.30
C TYR A 60 8.26 3.59 -7.16
N PHE A 61 7.42 2.70 -6.63
CA PHE A 61 6.91 1.53 -7.36
C PHE A 61 5.61 1.82 -8.13
N SER A 62 5.49 3.03 -8.68
CA SER A 62 4.37 3.44 -9.51
C SER A 62 4.83 3.91 -10.89
N LYS A 63 3.85 4.27 -11.72
CA LYS A 63 4.10 4.96 -13.00
C LYS A 63 4.61 6.41 -12.83
N SER A 64 4.47 7.02 -11.66
CA SER A 64 4.90 8.40 -11.39
C SER A 64 6.24 8.52 -10.68
N ARG A 65 7.07 7.46 -10.65
CA ARG A 65 8.36 7.41 -9.93
C ARG A 65 9.35 8.55 -10.18
N PHE A 66 9.25 9.24 -11.33
CA PHE A 66 10.12 10.35 -11.72
C PHE A 66 9.46 11.73 -11.49
N SER A 67 8.25 11.78 -10.95
CA SER A 67 7.57 13.03 -10.62
C SER A 67 8.08 13.58 -9.29
N SER A 68 8.15 14.90 -9.18
CA SER A 68 8.64 15.60 -7.97
C SER A 68 7.67 15.51 -6.80
N GLN A 69 6.37 15.43 -7.07
CA GLN A 69 5.31 15.24 -6.09
C GLN A 69 4.34 14.17 -6.58
N VAL A 70 4.11 13.15 -5.76
CA VAL A 70 3.22 12.02 -6.07
C VAL A 70 2.20 11.89 -4.95
N PRO A 71 0.89 12.05 -5.23
CA PRO A 71 -0.13 11.83 -4.22
C PRO A 71 -0.24 10.33 -3.90
N VAL A 72 -0.27 10.00 -2.61
CA VAL A 72 -0.40 8.64 -2.10
C VAL A 72 -1.56 8.61 -1.12
N ASP A 73 -2.53 7.74 -1.37
CA ASP A 73 -3.62 7.45 -0.45
C ASP A 73 -3.18 6.38 0.54
N TYR A 74 -3.67 6.49 1.78
CA TYR A 74 -3.51 5.44 2.78
C TYR A 74 -4.78 5.25 3.59
N THR A 75 -5.00 4.03 4.04
CA THR A 75 -6.13 3.67 4.90
C THR A 75 -5.82 2.39 5.65
N LEU A 76 -6.65 2.02 6.63
CA LEU A 76 -6.55 0.70 7.24
C LEU A 76 -6.94 -0.36 6.20
N ARG A 77 -6.18 -1.45 6.13
CA ARG A 77 -6.44 -2.53 5.17
C ARG A 77 -7.86 -3.10 5.28
N LYS A 78 -8.48 -3.08 6.46
CA LYS A 78 -9.89 -3.51 6.62
C LYS A 78 -10.90 -2.69 5.81
N HIS A 79 -10.54 -1.46 5.40
CA HIS A 79 -11.38 -0.62 4.56
C HIS A 79 -11.17 -0.88 3.05
N VAL A 80 -10.17 -1.68 2.68
CA VAL A 80 -9.89 -2.03 1.29
C VAL A 80 -10.66 -3.28 0.93
N HIS A 81 -11.56 -3.16 -0.04
CA HIS A 81 -12.40 -4.24 -0.54
C HIS A 81 -12.07 -4.54 -2.00
N LYS A 82 -12.00 -5.84 -2.34
CA LYS A 82 -11.92 -6.31 -3.71
C LYS A 82 -13.32 -6.74 -4.17
N PRO A 83 -13.93 -6.07 -5.15
CA PRO A 83 -15.21 -6.50 -5.71
C PRO A 83 -15.14 -7.92 -6.26
N SER A 84 -16.26 -8.65 -6.16
CA SER A 84 -16.35 -10.01 -6.70
C SER A 84 -16.07 -10.02 -8.21
N GLY A 85 -15.23 -10.95 -8.67
CA GLY A 85 -14.84 -11.08 -10.08
C GLY A 85 -13.81 -10.06 -10.59
N ALA A 86 -13.33 -9.14 -9.74
CA ALA A 86 -12.26 -8.22 -10.14
C ALA A 86 -10.95 -8.98 -10.42
N LYS A 87 -10.26 -8.58 -11.50
CA LYS A 87 -8.94 -9.14 -11.84
C LYS A 87 -7.93 -8.86 -10.72
N PRO A 88 -6.92 -9.72 -10.53
CA PRO A 88 -5.72 -9.40 -9.75
C PRO A 88 -4.98 -8.19 -10.29
#